data_AF-A0A962PCN8-F1
#
_entry.id   AF-A0A962PCN8-F1
#
_cell.length_a   1.000
_cell.length_b   1.000
_cell.length_c   1.000
_cell.angle_alpha   90.00
_cell.angle_beta   90.00
_cell.angle_gamma   90.00
#
_symmetry.space_group_name_H-M   'P 1'
#
loop_
_entity.id
_entity.type
_entity.pdbx_description
1 polymer ?
#
loop_
_entity_poly.entity_id
_entity_poly.type
_entity_poly.pdbx_seq_one_letter_code
_entity_poly.pdbx_strand_id
1 'polypeptide(L)'
;MTNPSGWQTYKRLLGYSKRYWKAFAFGVLGFILNAQTEWAAAEQIKFIINAIQEKNQEHKNLFPLLVVAIFFFRGIGSFMGTYYLSLVARNVVYELRKELFAKLLVLPNHYYHIHSAGHLSAKLIYDVEQVTEAASEALKTMVREGFTVIALLAYLFYTNWRLSLSLLIIGPIAASLVRVASKRFRKLSHKIQNTMGDVNHIVNETIQGFAVVKSYGGQAFESQRFENASQENLKQSMKMVITSALNTPVIQLLMAIAMGGVVWLALQPHILGDVSAGGFVAYITAAGLLSKPVRSLTDVNTKIQRGISAAQSVFALLDSPVEEDTGSYQATKVQGNLEFKNLSFSYPTGETVLHHIDLTIPAGKTVALVGRSGSGKSTLVSLIPRFYEVTEGQILLDGHALSEYTLASLREQIATVSQKVMLFDNTIRHNIAYGDLVNKTDAQVEAAAKAAYAHDFIMK
;
A
#
# COMPACT_ATOMS: atom_id res chain seq x y z
N MET A 1 -12.20 -4.73 -17.63
CA MET A 1 -10.96 -4.02 -17.21
C MET A 1 -9.87 -5.07 -17.01
N THR A 2 -8.81 -5.03 -17.82
CA THR A 2 -7.70 -5.99 -17.72
C THR A 2 -6.92 -5.71 -16.43
N ASN A 3 -6.86 -6.70 -15.53
CA ASN A 3 -6.02 -6.59 -14.33
C ASN A 3 -4.60 -6.26 -14.76
N PRO A 4 -4.02 -5.11 -14.36
CA PRO A 4 -2.67 -4.75 -14.75
C PRO A 4 -1.72 -5.86 -14.31
N SER A 5 -0.83 -6.27 -15.21
CA SER A 5 0.20 -7.25 -14.87
C SER A 5 0.98 -6.75 -13.66
N GLY A 6 1.34 -7.63 -12.72
CA GLY A 6 2.09 -7.23 -11.52
C GLY A 6 3.38 -6.45 -11.83
N TRP A 7 3.94 -6.65 -13.04
CA TRP A 7 5.04 -5.86 -13.58
C TRP A 7 4.68 -4.41 -13.90
N GLN A 8 3.50 -4.15 -14.46
CA GLN A 8 3.02 -2.79 -14.75
C GLN A 8 2.80 -2.00 -13.47
N THR A 9 2.18 -2.63 -12.47
CA THR A 9 2.02 -2.08 -11.11
C THR A 9 3.38 -1.74 -10.49
N TYR A 10 4.34 -2.67 -10.56
CA TYR A 10 5.69 -2.45 -10.05
C TYR A 10 6.40 -1.27 -10.76
N LYS A 11 6.30 -1.19 -12.09
CA LYS A 11 6.87 -0.08 -12.86
C LYS A 11 6.24 1.28 -12.51
N ARG A 12 4.94 1.31 -12.23
CA ARG A 12 4.25 2.53 -11.77
C ARG A 12 4.72 2.95 -10.38
N LEU A 13 4.87 2.02 -9.44
CA LEU A 13 5.45 2.29 -8.12
C LEU A 13 6.88 2.85 -8.22
N LEU A 14 7.72 2.26 -9.08
CA LEU A 14 9.06 2.79 -9.35
C LEU A 14 9.04 4.20 -9.96
N GLY A 15 7.93 4.62 -10.59
CA GLY A 15 7.73 6.00 -11.03
C GLY A 15 7.82 6.99 -9.87
N TYR A 16 7.24 6.66 -8.72
CA TYR A 16 7.25 7.53 -7.52
C TYR A 16 8.65 7.67 -6.91
N SER A 17 9.49 6.62 -7.00
CA SER A 17 10.86 6.69 -6.48
C SER A 17 11.81 7.51 -7.36
N LYS A 18 11.50 7.74 -8.65
CA LYS A 18 12.33 8.55 -9.56
C LYS A 18 12.59 9.96 -9.04
N ARG A 19 11.60 10.58 -8.37
CA ARG A 19 11.75 11.92 -7.77
C ARG A 19 12.87 11.95 -6.72
N TYR A 20 13.14 10.82 -6.08
CA TYR A 20 14.11 10.66 -5.00
C TYR A 20 15.35 9.86 -5.44
N TRP A 21 15.69 9.88 -6.73
CA TRP A 21 16.79 9.08 -7.29
C TRP A 21 18.15 9.35 -6.63
N LYS A 22 18.41 10.58 -6.18
CA LYS A 22 19.67 10.94 -5.48
C LYS A 22 19.79 10.16 -4.16
N ALA A 23 18.73 10.16 -3.35
CA ALA A 23 18.68 9.39 -2.12
C ALA A 23 18.80 7.89 -2.41
N PHE A 24 18.12 7.39 -3.44
CA PHE A 24 18.27 6.00 -3.87
C PHE A 24 19.73 5.66 -4.22
N ALA A 25 20.42 6.52 -4.96
CA ALA A 25 21.83 6.34 -5.32
C ALA A 25 22.74 6.32 -4.08
N PHE A 26 22.57 7.24 -3.13
CA PHE A 26 23.31 7.21 -1.86
C PHE A 26 23.05 5.94 -1.05
N GLY A 27 21.80 5.46 -1.05
CA GLY A 27 21.45 4.20 -0.40
C GLY A 27 22.15 3.01 -1.05
N VAL A 28 22.16 2.94 -2.38
CA VAL A 28 22.87 1.90 -3.15
C VAL A 28 24.37 1.97 -2.88
N LEU A 29 24.98 3.15 -2.90
CA LEU A 29 26.41 3.33 -2.58
C LEU A 29 26.75 2.85 -1.17
N GLY A 30 25.91 3.16 -0.18
CA GLY A 30 26.06 2.64 1.18
C GLY A 30 26.03 1.10 1.24
N PHE A 31 25.13 0.46 0.51
CA PHE A 31 25.08 -1.00 0.46
C PHE A 31 26.20 -1.64 -0.35
N ILE A 32 26.71 -0.98 -1.39
CA ILE A 32 27.92 -1.42 -2.10
C ILE A 32 29.12 -1.38 -1.14
N LEU A 33 29.29 -0.29 -0.38
CA LEU A 33 30.33 -0.19 0.65
C LEU A 33 30.19 -1.33 1.68
N ASN A 34 28.96 -1.61 2.13
CA ASN A 34 28.69 -2.71 3.04
C ASN A 34 29.05 -4.07 2.44
N ALA A 35 28.63 -4.36 1.20
CA ALA A 35 28.95 -5.60 0.51
C ALA A 35 30.47 -5.79 0.32
N GLN A 36 31.21 -4.71 0.01
CA GLN A 36 32.67 -4.75 -0.07
C GLN A 36 33.32 -5.11 1.27
N THR A 37 32.74 -4.68 2.40
CA THR A 37 33.27 -5.06 3.72
C THR A 37 33.16 -6.57 3.98
N GLU A 38 32.20 -7.27 3.37
CA GLU A 38 32.08 -8.73 3.50
C GLU A 38 33.14 -9.47 2.70
N TRP A 39 33.47 -8.99 1.49
CA TRP A 39 34.64 -9.45 0.76
C TRP A 39 35.91 -9.22 1.59
N ALA A 40 36.13 -7.99 2.05
CA ALA A 40 37.33 -7.63 2.83
C ALA A 40 37.49 -8.50 4.08
N ALA A 41 36.39 -8.83 4.76
CA ALA A 41 36.41 -9.73 5.91
C ALA A 41 36.86 -11.16 5.54
N ALA A 42 36.41 -11.69 4.40
CA ALA A 42 36.85 -13.02 3.93
C ALA A 42 38.35 -13.04 3.57
N GLU A 43 38.84 -12.02 2.86
CA GLU A 43 40.26 -11.92 2.51
C GLU A 43 41.13 -11.68 3.75
N GLN A 44 40.63 -10.97 4.75
CA GLN A 44 41.33 -10.79 6.01
C GLN A 44 41.53 -12.12 6.75
N ILE A 45 40.54 -13.02 6.74
CA ILE A 45 40.67 -14.37 7.32
C ILE A 45 41.79 -15.14 6.63
N LYS A 46 41.87 -15.10 5.29
CA LYS A 46 42.97 -15.69 4.52
C LYS A 46 44.33 -15.13 4.97
N PHE A 47 44.43 -13.81 5.07
CA PHE A 47 45.67 -13.13 5.46
C PHE A 47 46.11 -13.48 6.89
N ILE A 48 45.17 -13.56 7.84
CA ILE A 48 45.44 -13.98 9.23
C ILE A 48 45.94 -15.43 9.27
N ILE A 49 45.28 -16.35 8.56
CA ILE A 49 45.65 -17.77 8.58
C ILE A 49 47.04 -17.99 7.99
N ASN A 50 47.34 -17.34 6.86
CA ASN A 50 48.66 -17.43 6.24
C ASN A 50 49.76 -16.88 7.17
N ALA A 51 49.53 -15.73 7.82
CA ALA A 51 50.50 -15.16 8.76
C ALA A 51 50.74 -16.05 10.00
N ILE A 52 49.70 -16.74 10.49
CA ILE A 52 49.84 -17.73 11.58
C ILE A 52 50.67 -18.94 11.11
N GLN A 53 50.43 -19.43 9.89
CA GLN A 53 51.16 -20.58 9.33
C GLN A 53 52.64 -20.26 9.06
N GLU A 54 52.92 -19.07 8.53
CA GLU A 54 54.28 -18.61 8.22
C GLU A 54 55.04 -18.10 9.46
N LYS A 55 54.39 -18.04 10.63
CA LYS A 55 54.91 -17.45 11.88
C LYS A 55 55.43 -16.01 11.71
N ASN A 56 54.96 -15.29 10.69
CA ASN A 56 55.41 -13.93 10.41
C ASN A 56 54.73 -12.95 11.38
N GLN A 57 55.53 -12.24 12.20
CA GLN A 57 55.03 -11.30 13.21
C GLN A 57 54.96 -9.85 12.73
N GLU A 58 55.44 -9.53 11.51
CA GLU A 58 55.55 -8.14 11.03
C GLU A 58 54.21 -7.39 11.03
N HIS A 59 53.09 -8.09 10.81
CA HIS A 59 51.77 -7.47 10.65
C HIS A 59 50.87 -7.56 11.90
N LYS A 60 51.39 -7.96 13.07
CA LYS A 60 50.58 -8.17 14.29
C LYS A 60 49.73 -6.96 14.70
N ASN A 61 50.24 -5.73 14.54
CA ASN A 61 49.51 -4.51 14.88
C ASN A 61 48.53 -4.07 13.78
N LEU A 62 48.75 -4.52 12.54
CA LEU A 62 47.92 -4.17 11.38
C LEU A 62 46.59 -4.95 11.39
N PHE A 63 46.59 -6.21 11.84
CA PHE A 63 45.37 -7.03 11.82
C PHE A 63 44.21 -6.45 12.64
N PRO A 64 44.37 -6.08 13.93
CA PRO A 64 43.27 -5.50 14.70
C PRO A 64 42.78 -4.18 14.10
N LEU A 65 43.69 -3.35 13.57
CA LEU A 65 43.36 -2.08 12.95
C LEU A 65 42.53 -2.27 11.67
N LEU A 66 42.86 -3.27 10.84
CA LEU A 66 42.06 -3.64 9.67
C LEU A 66 40.67 -4.17 10.07
N VAL A 67 40.56 -4.98 11.13
CA VAL A 67 39.24 -5.43 11.63
C VAL A 67 38.39 -4.22 12.00
N VAL A 68 38.92 -3.31 12.82
CA VAL A 68 38.21 -2.11 13.26
C VAL A 68 37.81 -1.25 12.06
N ALA A 69 38.70 -1.06 11.08
CA ALA A 69 38.40 -0.31 9.86
C ALA A 69 37.26 -0.96 9.05
N ILE A 70 37.28 -2.28 8.85
CA ILE A 70 36.22 -3.01 8.14
C ILE A 70 34.88 -2.83 8.85
N PHE A 71 34.82 -2.98 10.18
CA PHE A 71 33.58 -2.78 10.93
C PHE A 71 33.09 -1.33 10.93
N PHE A 72 34.01 -0.36 10.96
CA PHE A 72 33.68 1.06 10.87
C PHE A 72 33.04 1.40 9.52
N PHE A 73 33.66 1.01 8.40
CA PHE A 73 33.09 1.21 7.06
C PHE A 73 31.81 0.41 6.87
N ARG A 74 31.71 -0.80 7.44
CA ARG A 74 30.45 -1.57 7.43
C ARG A 74 29.33 -0.81 8.13
N GLY A 75 29.62 -0.19 9.27
CA GLY A 75 28.70 0.66 10.01
C GLY A 75 28.19 1.83 9.17
N ILE A 76 29.11 2.58 8.55
CA ILE A 76 28.78 3.71 7.67
C ILE A 76 27.91 3.25 6.49
N GLY A 77 28.33 2.20 5.79
CA GLY A 77 27.61 1.68 4.62
C GLY A 77 26.23 1.16 4.98
N SER A 78 26.11 0.42 6.08
CA SER A 78 24.83 -0.06 6.61
C SER A 78 23.89 1.09 6.99
N PHE A 79 24.42 2.11 7.67
CA PHE A 79 23.65 3.30 8.07
C PHE A 79 23.18 4.09 6.86
N MET A 80 24.09 4.48 5.97
CA MET A 80 23.77 5.21 4.73
C MET A 80 22.76 4.44 3.89
N GLY A 81 23.03 3.16 3.64
CA GLY A 81 22.14 2.29 2.86
C GLY A 81 20.74 2.20 3.46
N THR A 82 20.66 1.99 4.78
CA THR A 82 19.37 1.90 5.48
C THR A 82 18.62 3.22 5.47
N TYR A 83 19.27 4.31 5.86
CA TYR A 83 18.62 5.59 6.05
C TYR A 83 18.07 6.15 4.74
N TYR A 84 18.91 6.25 3.71
CA TYR A 84 18.49 6.85 2.44
C TYR A 84 17.44 6.02 1.72
N LEU A 85 17.52 4.69 1.79
CA LEU A 85 16.52 3.84 1.15
C LEU A 85 15.18 3.86 1.91
N SER A 86 15.21 3.93 3.25
CA SER A 86 14.01 4.18 4.05
C SER A 86 13.41 5.56 3.79
N LEU A 87 14.23 6.57 3.54
CA LEU A 87 13.77 7.91 3.14
C LEU A 87 13.01 7.87 1.80
N VAL A 88 13.54 7.17 0.80
CA VAL A 88 12.84 6.98 -0.48
C VAL A 88 11.50 6.29 -0.27
N ALA A 89 11.49 5.16 0.45
CA ALA A 89 10.29 4.36 0.63
C ALA A 89 9.19 5.11 1.41
N ARG A 90 9.54 5.82 2.49
CA ARG A 90 8.59 6.63 3.26
C ARG A 90 8.00 7.78 2.46
N ASN A 91 8.78 8.42 1.60
CA ASN A 91 8.27 9.48 0.73
C ASN A 91 7.33 8.96 -0.36
N VAL A 92 7.60 7.78 -0.93
CA VAL A 92 6.67 7.13 -1.88
C VAL A 92 5.31 6.90 -1.21
N VAL A 93 5.31 6.40 0.02
CA VAL A 93 4.09 6.15 0.80
C VAL A 93 3.34 7.44 1.13
N TYR A 94 4.07 8.48 1.53
CA TYR A 94 3.50 9.80 1.78
C TYR A 94 2.77 10.35 0.54
N GLU A 95 3.40 10.29 -0.63
CA GLU A 95 2.78 10.75 -1.89
C GLU A 95 1.55 9.91 -2.26
N LEU A 96 1.62 8.59 -2.10
CA LEU A 96 0.47 7.71 -2.33
C LEU A 96 -0.71 8.04 -1.40
N ARG A 97 -0.46 8.28 -0.10
CA ARG A 97 -1.54 8.68 0.84
C ARG A 97 -2.16 10.00 0.45
N LYS A 98 -1.35 10.98 0.05
CA LYS A 98 -1.82 12.29 -0.37
C LYS A 98 -2.68 12.19 -1.64
N GLU A 99 -2.21 11.47 -2.65
CA GLU A 99 -2.96 11.28 -3.92
C GLU A 99 -4.25 10.49 -3.70
N LEU A 100 -4.20 9.43 -2.89
CA LEU A 100 -5.39 8.65 -2.55
C LEU A 100 -6.43 9.49 -1.82
N PHE A 101 -6.01 10.28 -0.83
CA PHE A 101 -6.92 11.16 -0.11
C PHE A 101 -7.51 12.22 -1.03
N ALA A 102 -6.69 12.87 -1.86
CA ALA A 102 -7.16 13.81 -2.87
C ALA A 102 -8.15 13.17 -3.85
N LYS A 103 -7.92 11.92 -4.25
CA LYS A 103 -8.82 11.16 -5.10
C LYS A 103 -10.18 10.95 -4.43
N LEU A 104 -10.20 10.55 -3.15
CA LEU A 104 -11.46 10.35 -2.42
C LEU A 104 -12.33 11.61 -2.49
N LEU A 105 -11.76 12.80 -2.31
CA LEU A 105 -12.51 14.06 -2.32
C LEU A 105 -13.24 14.38 -3.65
N VAL A 106 -12.90 13.72 -4.75
CA VAL A 106 -13.46 13.97 -6.08
C VAL A 106 -14.14 12.74 -6.71
N LEU A 107 -14.28 11.64 -5.95
CA LEU A 107 -15.01 10.46 -6.42
C LEU A 107 -16.52 10.72 -6.44
N PRO A 108 -17.26 10.14 -7.40
CA PRO A 108 -18.70 10.29 -7.47
C PRO A 108 -19.42 9.65 -6.29
N ASN A 109 -20.54 10.25 -5.87
CA ASN A 109 -21.37 9.75 -4.77
C ASN A 109 -21.75 8.27 -4.92
N HIS A 110 -22.03 7.81 -6.15
CA HIS A 110 -22.30 6.40 -6.41
C HIS A 110 -21.19 5.46 -5.90
N TYR A 111 -19.93 5.88 -5.98
CA TYR A 111 -18.80 5.10 -5.46
C TYR A 111 -18.92 4.86 -3.95
N TYR A 112 -19.37 5.88 -3.20
CA TYR A 112 -19.58 5.83 -1.75
C TYR A 112 -20.82 5.04 -1.34
N HIS A 113 -21.80 4.87 -2.23
CA HIS A 113 -22.96 4.04 -1.97
C HIS A 113 -22.67 2.54 -2.11
N ILE A 114 -21.73 2.17 -3.00
CA ILE A 114 -21.34 0.76 -3.18
C ILE A 114 -20.23 0.35 -2.20
N HIS A 115 -19.36 1.27 -1.80
CA HIS A 115 -18.24 0.99 -0.92
C HIS A 115 -18.45 1.60 0.46
N SER A 116 -18.44 0.76 1.50
CA SER A 116 -18.55 1.25 2.87
C SER A 116 -17.35 2.12 3.26
N ALA A 117 -17.59 3.10 4.15
CA ALA A 117 -16.52 3.94 4.69
C ALA A 117 -15.39 3.11 5.34
N GLY A 118 -15.73 1.99 5.99
CA GLY A 118 -14.75 1.05 6.53
C GLY A 118 -13.88 0.40 5.46
N HIS A 119 -14.46 0.00 4.32
CA HIS A 119 -13.71 -0.57 3.20
C HIS A 119 -12.75 0.45 2.58
N LEU A 120 -13.20 1.71 2.41
CA LEU A 120 -12.34 2.79 1.90
C LEU A 120 -11.22 3.16 2.87
N SER A 121 -11.52 3.21 4.17
CA SER A 121 -10.53 3.43 5.23
C SER A 121 -9.49 2.30 5.26
N ALA A 122 -9.91 1.04 5.15
CA ALA A 122 -9.02 -0.11 5.09
C ALA A 122 -8.06 -0.03 3.89
N LYS A 123 -8.53 0.40 2.70
CA LYS A 123 -7.62 0.66 1.56
C LYS A 123 -6.56 1.70 1.89
N LEU A 124 -6.93 2.79 2.57
CA LEU A 124 -6.00 3.88 2.88
C LEU A 124 -4.98 3.52 3.98
N ILE A 125 -5.40 2.73 4.96
CA ILE A 125 -4.57 2.37 6.12
C ILE A 125 -3.81 1.07 5.87
N TYR A 126 -4.51 -0.01 5.54
CA TYR A 126 -3.92 -1.35 5.45
C TYR A 126 -3.19 -1.58 4.13
N ASP A 127 -3.82 -1.33 2.98
CA ASP A 127 -3.18 -1.61 1.68
C ASP A 127 -1.95 -0.72 1.49
N VAL A 128 -2.04 0.55 1.87
CA VAL A 128 -0.89 1.46 1.82
C VAL A 128 0.25 1.02 2.76
N GLU A 129 -0.06 0.47 3.93
CA GLU A 129 0.96 -0.07 4.84
C GLU A 129 1.64 -1.31 4.24
N GLN A 130 0.88 -2.19 3.56
CA GLN A 130 1.46 -3.34 2.84
C GLN A 130 2.38 -2.89 1.68
N VAL A 131 2.02 -1.81 0.98
CA VAL A 131 2.91 -1.17 0.00
C VAL A 131 4.16 -0.60 0.69
N THR A 132 4.02 -0.03 1.89
CA THR A 132 5.11 0.52 2.69
C THR A 132 6.12 -0.54 3.08
N GLU A 133 5.66 -1.69 3.59
CA GLU A 133 6.53 -2.81 3.99
C GLU A 133 7.31 -3.33 2.78
N ALA A 134 6.65 -3.51 1.64
CA ALA A 134 7.30 -3.94 0.41
C ALA A 134 8.31 -2.89 -0.11
N ALA A 135 7.95 -1.62 -0.11
CA ALA A 135 8.83 -0.55 -0.60
C ALA A 135 10.03 -0.31 0.34
N SER A 136 9.85 -0.43 1.65
CA SER A 136 10.87 -0.08 2.65
C SER A 136 11.79 -1.26 2.97
N GLU A 137 11.22 -2.42 3.27
CA GLU A 137 11.98 -3.56 3.75
C GLU A 137 12.38 -4.48 2.60
N ALA A 138 11.47 -4.69 1.64
CA ALA A 138 11.76 -5.62 0.56
C ALA A 138 12.79 -5.08 -0.42
N LEU A 139 12.63 -3.82 -0.84
CA LEU A 139 13.61 -3.14 -1.68
C LEU A 139 14.99 -3.07 -1.00
N LYS A 140 15.02 -2.78 0.30
CA LYS A 140 16.26 -2.75 1.10
C LYS A 140 16.98 -4.07 1.10
N THR A 141 16.25 -5.14 1.36
CA THR A 141 16.83 -6.49 1.37
C THR A 141 17.29 -6.89 -0.03
N MET A 142 16.50 -6.61 -1.07
CA MET A 142 16.88 -6.90 -2.46
C MET A 142 18.18 -6.19 -2.87
N VAL A 143 18.31 -4.90 -2.56
CA VAL A 143 19.50 -4.12 -2.90
C VAL A 143 20.68 -4.60 -2.05
N ARG A 144 20.56 -4.61 -0.72
CA ARG A 144 21.65 -4.98 0.18
C ARG A 144 22.14 -6.40 -0.06
N GLU A 145 21.24 -7.38 0.09
CA GLU A 145 21.60 -8.79 -0.02
C GLU A 145 21.93 -9.16 -1.47
N GLY A 146 21.31 -8.51 -2.46
CA GLY A 146 21.65 -8.70 -3.87
C GLY A 146 23.09 -8.31 -4.17
N PHE A 147 23.52 -7.12 -3.74
CA PHE A 147 24.92 -6.70 -3.88
C PHE A 147 25.88 -7.57 -3.07
N THR A 148 25.50 -7.98 -1.86
CA THR A 148 26.29 -8.92 -1.05
C THR A 148 26.48 -10.26 -1.76
N VAL A 149 25.41 -10.86 -2.31
CA VAL A 149 25.51 -12.12 -3.07
C VAL A 149 26.41 -11.95 -4.28
N ILE A 150 26.26 -10.86 -5.04
CA ILE A 150 27.11 -10.58 -6.21
C ILE A 150 28.58 -10.43 -5.79
N ALA A 151 28.86 -9.70 -4.72
CA ALA A 151 30.23 -9.51 -4.22
C ALA A 151 30.87 -10.82 -3.74
N LEU A 152 30.14 -11.63 -2.97
CA LEU A 152 30.62 -12.92 -2.49
C LEU A 152 30.79 -13.94 -3.63
N LEU A 153 29.87 -13.99 -4.60
CA LEU A 153 30.04 -14.84 -5.78
C LEU A 153 31.25 -14.39 -6.60
N ALA A 154 31.41 -13.09 -6.85
CA ALA A 154 32.59 -12.56 -7.54
C ALA A 154 33.90 -12.95 -6.83
N TYR A 155 33.93 -12.85 -5.49
CA TYR A 155 35.06 -13.30 -4.68
C TYR A 155 35.36 -14.80 -4.83
N LEU A 156 34.33 -15.65 -4.77
CA LEU A 156 34.49 -17.10 -4.90
C LEU A 156 35.01 -17.45 -6.31
N PHE A 157 34.44 -16.86 -7.36
CA PHE A 157 34.88 -17.07 -8.73
C PHE A 157 36.32 -16.60 -8.96
N TYR A 158 36.70 -15.46 -8.39
CA TYR A 158 38.07 -14.96 -8.42
C TYR A 158 39.04 -15.91 -7.71
N THR A 159 38.62 -16.50 -6.59
CA THR A 159 39.47 -17.40 -5.78
C THR A 159 39.64 -18.77 -6.44
N ASN A 160 38.54 -19.43 -6.80
CA ASN A 160 38.57 -20.71 -7.51
C ASN A 160 37.27 -20.90 -8.31
N TRP A 161 37.35 -20.63 -9.62
CA TRP A 161 36.22 -20.76 -10.53
C TRP A 161 35.71 -22.20 -10.68
N ARG A 162 36.58 -23.21 -10.51
CA ARG A 162 36.20 -24.64 -10.61
C ARG A 162 35.29 -25.06 -9.45
N LEU A 163 35.67 -24.68 -8.22
CA LEU A 163 34.83 -24.88 -7.04
C LEU A 163 33.56 -24.01 -7.07
N SER A 164 33.62 -22.84 -7.70
CA SER A 164 32.48 -21.92 -7.79
C SER A 164 31.40 -22.42 -8.75
N LEU A 165 31.79 -23.13 -9.81
CA LEU A 165 30.86 -23.77 -10.74
C LEU A 165 29.95 -24.79 -10.03
N SER A 166 30.47 -25.55 -9.06
CA SER A 166 29.61 -26.50 -8.31
C SER A 166 28.56 -25.79 -7.46
N LEU A 167 28.83 -24.57 -6.98
CA LEU A 167 27.83 -23.77 -6.26
C LEU A 167 26.73 -23.25 -7.19
N LEU A 168 27.07 -22.90 -8.44
CA LEU A 168 26.10 -22.44 -9.44
C LEU A 168 25.05 -23.50 -9.80
N ILE A 169 25.39 -24.79 -9.74
CA ILE A 169 24.46 -25.89 -10.04
C ILE A 169 23.23 -25.86 -9.10
N ILE A 170 23.40 -25.33 -7.89
CA ILE A 170 22.32 -25.24 -6.90
C ILE A 170 21.43 -24.03 -7.12
N GLY A 171 21.92 -23.01 -7.84
CA GLY A 171 21.15 -21.83 -8.23
C GLY A 171 19.82 -22.17 -8.93
N PRO A 172 19.82 -22.96 -10.03
CA PRO A 172 18.60 -23.39 -10.72
C PRO A 172 17.63 -24.18 -9.83
N ILE A 173 18.15 -25.06 -8.96
CA ILE A 173 17.32 -25.86 -8.03
C ILE A 173 16.65 -24.94 -7.01
N ALA A 174 17.42 -24.03 -6.40
CA ALA A 174 16.91 -23.02 -5.49
C ALA A 174 15.87 -22.13 -6.19
N ALA A 175 16.18 -21.61 -7.38
CA ALA A 175 15.25 -20.78 -8.16
C ALA A 175 13.93 -21.50 -8.48
N SER A 176 13.98 -22.79 -8.81
CA SER A 176 12.80 -23.62 -9.03
C SER A 176 11.93 -23.72 -7.77
N LEU A 177 12.54 -23.99 -6.61
CA LEU A 177 11.85 -24.02 -5.31
C LEU A 177 11.22 -22.67 -4.98
N VAL A 178 11.96 -21.57 -5.14
CA VAL A 178 11.43 -20.22 -4.95
C VAL A 178 10.22 -19.99 -5.85
N ARG A 179 10.28 -20.41 -7.12
CA ARG A 179 9.17 -20.25 -8.08
C ARG A 179 7.92 -21.02 -7.65
N VAL A 180 8.08 -22.27 -7.20
CA VAL A 180 6.97 -23.09 -6.70
C VAL A 180 6.36 -22.47 -5.44
N ALA A 181 7.21 -22.07 -4.48
CA ALA A 181 6.79 -21.40 -3.26
C ALA A 181 6.04 -20.10 -3.57
N SER A 182 6.57 -19.27 -4.48
CA SER A 182 5.95 -18.02 -4.95
C SER A 182 4.54 -18.23 -5.49
N LYS A 183 4.35 -19.24 -6.35
CA LYS A 183 3.04 -19.56 -6.94
C LYS A 183 2.05 -19.97 -5.85
N ARG A 184 2.49 -20.79 -4.90
CA ARG A 184 1.67 -21.21 -3.75
C ARG A 184 1.33 -20.04 -2.83
N PHE A 185 2.30 -19.16 -2.55
CA PHE A 185 2.09 -17.95 -1.75
C PHE A 185 1.06 -17.01 -2.35
N ARG A 186 1.12 -16.77 -3.66
CA ARG A 186 0.14 -15.92 -4.35
C ARG A 186 -1.28 -16.48 -4.22
N LYS A 187 -1.44 -17.79 -4.40
CA LYS A 187 -2.74 -18.48 -4.23
C LYS A 187 -3.26 -18.41 -2.79
N LEU A 188 -2.39 -18.64 -1.80
CA LEU A 188 -2.78 -18.57 -0.39
C LEU A 188 -3.08 -17.14 0.06
N SER A 189 -2.31 -16.15 -0.38
CA SER A 189 -2.54 -14.73 -0.07
C SER A 189 -3.92 -14.28 -0.54
N HIS A 190 -4.30 -14.65 -1.77
CA HIS A 190 -5.62 -14.32 -2.30
C HIS A 190 -6.75 -14.99 -1.50
N LYS A 191 -6.55 -16.24 -1.03
CA LYS A 191 -7.52 -16.91 -0.16
C LYS A 191 -7.64 -16.22 1.21
N ILE A 192 -6.54 -15.82 1.82
CA ILE A 192 -6.50 -15.10 3.09
C ILE A 192 -7.20 -13.74 2.95
N GLN A 193 -6.97 -13.02 1.85
CA GLN A 193 -7.66 -11.75 1.58
C GLN A 193 -9.16 -11.94 1.43
N ASN A 194 -9.60 -12.96 0.69
CA ASN A 194 -11.04 -13.25 0.55
C ASN A 194 -11.68 -13.57 1.89
N THR A 195 -11.09 -14.47 2.69
CA THR A 195 -11.65 -14.85 4.01
C THR A 195 -11.58 -13.71 5.01
N MET A 196 -10.58 -12.83 4.92
CA MET A 196 -10.54 -11.59 5.71
C MET A 196 -11.65 -10.62 5.28
N GLY A 197 -12.02 -10.61 4.00
CA GLY A 197 -13.19 -9.91 3.49
C GLY A 197 -14.48 -10.38 4.17
N ASP A 198 -14.66 -11.70 4.31
CA ASP A 198 -15.82 -12.29 5.00
C ASP A 198 -15.86 -11.88 6.49
N VAL A 199 -14.72 -11.93 7.18
CA VAL A 199 -14.59 -11.49 8.59
C VAL A 199 -14.97 -10.00 8.73
N ASN A 200 -14.43 -9.14 7.88
CA ASN A 200 -14.74 -7.71 7.89
C ASN A 200 -16.21 -7.43 7.55
N HIS A 201 -16.80 -8.21 6.63
CA HIS A 201 -18.20 -8.08 6.27
C HIS A 201 -19.11 -8.38 7.47
N ILE A 202 -18.87 -9.47 8.19
CA ILE A 202 -19.61 -9.81 9.42
C ILE A 202 -19.48 -8.69 10.45
N VAL A 203 -18.26 -8.22 10.72
CA VAL A 203 -18.02 -7.13 11.69
C VAL A 203 -18.79 -5.87 11.30
N ASN A 204 -18.77 -5.49 10.02
CA ASN A 204 -19.48 -4.30 9.55
C ASN A 204 -21.01 -4.46 9.67
N GLU A 205 -21.56 -5.62 9.35
CA GLU A 205 -22.99 -5.91 9.56
C GLU A 205 -23.37 -5.89 11.04
N THR A 206 -22.58 -6.52 11.92
CA THR A 206 -22.85 -6.54 13.37
C THR A 206 -22.77 -5.13 13.98
N ILE A 207 -21.82 -4.30 13.57
CA ILE A 207 -21.68 -2.91 14.07
C ILE A 207 -22.83 -2.04 13.56
N GLN A 208 -23.15 -2.10 12.27
CA GLN A 208 -24.27 -1.33 11.71
C GLN A 208 -25.61 -1.79 12.27
N GLY A 209 -25.76 -3.10 12.49
CA GLY A 209 -26.95 -3.76 13.03
C GLY A 209 -26.94 -3.94 14.56
N PHE A 210 -26.09 -3.23 15.31
CA PHE A 210 -25.89 -3.53 16.74
C PHE A 210 -27.20 -3.47 17.55
N ALA A 211 -28.13 -2.58 17.17
CA ALA A 211 -29.43 -2.46 17.80
C ALA A 211 -30.29 -3.71 17.55
N VAL A 212 -30.27 -4.27 16.34
CA VAL A 212 -30.97 -5.51 15.98
C VAL A 212 -30.38 -6.68 16.77
N VAL A 213 -29.05 -6.81 16.80
CA VAL A 213 -28.37 -7.87 17.55
C VAL A 213 -28.75 -7.83 19.04
N LYS A 214 -28.82 -6.63 19.65
CA LYS A 214 -29.26 -6.48 21.04
C LYS A 214 -30.73 -6.79 21.24
N SER A 215 -31.62 -6.25 20.39
CA SER A 215 -33.07 -6.41 20.53
C SER A 215 -33.54 -7.86 20.40
N TYR A 216 -32.85 -8.67 19.58
CA TYR A 216 -33.21 -10.06 19.35
C TYR A 216 -32.32 -11.07 20.09
N GLY A 217 -31.40 -10.62 20.97
CA GLY A 217 -30.51 -11.52 21.70
C GLY A 217 -29.54 -12.32 20.80
N GLY A 218 -29.14 -11.73 19.66
CA GLY A 218 -28.35 -12.40 18.62
C GLY A 218 -26.85 -12.55 18.91
N GLN A 219 -26.38 -12.23 20.12
CA GLN A 219 -24.94 -12.16 20.43
C GLN A 219 -24.22 -13.50 20.19
N ALA A 220 -24.81 -14.62 20.64
CA ALA A 220 -24.22 -15.95 20.46
C ALA A 220 -24.17 -16.37 18.98
N PHE A 221 -25.21 -16.02 18.21
CA PHE A 221 -25.28 -16.31 16.77
C PHE A 221 -24.19 -15.57 15.99
N GLU A 222 -24.07 -14.25 16.19
CA GLU A 222 -23.03 -13.45 15.52
C GLU A 222 -21.63 -13.84 16.00
N SER A 223 -21.45 -14.19 17.27
CA SER A 223 -20.18 -14.71 17.79
C SER A 223 -19.76 -15.99 17.07
N GLN A 224 -20.68 -16.94 16.88
CA GLN A 224 -20.38 -18.20 16.16
C GLN A 224 -20.09 -17.95 14.68
N ARG A 225 -20.85 -17.04 14.05
CA ARG A 225 -20.65 -16.65 12.65
C ARG A 225 -19.26 -16.04 12.44
N PHE A 226 -18.85 -15.13 13.33
CA PHE A 226 -17.51 -14.56 13.35
C PHE A 226 -16.44 -15.64 13.59
N GLU A 227 -16.64 -16.53 14.55
CA GLU A 227 -15.70 -17.61 14.84
C GLU A 227 -15.47 -18.51 13.62
N ASN A 228 -16.54 -18.92 12.93
CA ASN A 228 -16.44 -19.77 11.74
C ASN A 228 -15.63 -19.10 10.61
N ALA A 229 -15.89 -17.82 10.34
CA ALA A 229 -15.14 -17.06 9.34
C ALA A 229 -13.67 -16.86 9.75
N SER A 230 -13.44 -16.56 11.04
CA SER A 230 -12.10 -16.41 11.62
C SER A 230 -11.29 -17.71 11.57
N GLN A 231 -11.92 -18.87 11.86
CA GLN A 231 -11.28 -20.18 11.78
C GLN A 231 -10.84 -20.53 10.35
N GLU A 232 -11.64 -20.21 9.32
CA GLU A 232 -11.23 -20.43 7.93
C GLU A 232 -10.07 -19.50 7.53
N ASN A 233 -10.08 -18.24 7.99
CA ASN A 233 -8.94 -17.34 7.84
C ASN A 233 -7.68 -17.90 8.51
N LEU A 234 -7.78 -18.36 9.77
CA LEU A 234 -6.70 -18.99 10.52
C LEU A 234 -6.13 -20.19 9.75
N LYS A 235 -6.99 -21.07 9.22
CA LYS A 235 -6.56 -22.24 8.44
C LYS A 235 -5.77 -21.86 7.19
N GLN A 236 -6.19 -20.83 6.46
CA GLN A 236 -5.43 -20.37 5.28
C GLN A 236 -4.13 -19.67 5.68
N SER A 237 -4.14 -18.88 6.74
CA SER A 237 -2.96 -18.22 7.33
C SER A 237 -1.93 -19.26 7.80
N MET A 238 -2.35 -20.33 8.48
CA MET A 238 -1.44 -21.40 8.91
C MET A 238 -0.83 -22.18 7.73
N LYS A 239 -1.58 -22.42 6.64
CA LYS A 239 -1.00 -22.99 5.41
C LYS A 239 0.09 -22.08 4.82
N MET A 240 -0.08 -20.76 4.94
CA MET A 240 0.93 -19.79 4.51
C MET A 240 2.16 -19.82 5.41
N VAL A 241 1.96 -19.90 6.74
CA VAL A 241 3.04 -20.06 7.72
C VAL A 241 3.86 -21.32 7.43
N ILE A 242 3.22 -22.49 7.25
CA ILE A 242 3.92 -23.73 6.91
C ILE A 242 4.74 -23.57 5.62
N THR A 243 4.16 -22.94 4.60
CA THR A 243 4.86 -22.71 3.31
C THR A 243 6.10 -21.81 3.50
N SER A 244 6.00 -20.78 4.35
CA SER A 244 7.12 -19.89 4.69
C SER A 244 8.16 -20.55 5.58
N ALA A 245 7.72 -21.29 6.60
CA ALA A 245 8.59 -21.93 7.58
C ALA A 245 9.42 -23.06 6.96
N LEU A 246 8.86 -23.80 6.00
CA LEU A 246 9.59 -24.85 5.28
C LEU A 246 10.58 -24.29 4.24
N ASN A 247 10.34 -23.09 3.72
CA ASN A 247 11.19 -22.51 2.67
C ASN A 247 12.63 -22.29 3.15
N THR A 248 12.82 -21.78 4.37
CA THR A 248 14.15 -21.54 4.95
C THR A 248 14.97 -22.83 5.14
N PRO A 249 14.48 -23.86 5.88
CA PRO A 249 15.26 -25.09 6.10
C PRO A 249 15.58 -25.84 4.82
N VAL A 250 14.69 -25.83 3.83
CA VAL A 250 14.95 -26.48 2.53
C VAL A 250 16.11 -25.80 1.80
N ILE A 251 16.17 -24.46 1.81
CA ILE A 251 17.29 -23.71 1.21
C ILE A 251 18.58 -23.96 1.99
N GLN A 252 18.54 -23.99 3.31
CA GLN A 252 19.71 -24.30 4.14
C GLN A 252 20.23 -25.72 3.87
N LEU A 253 19.34 -26.70 3.72
CA LEU A 253 19.72 -28.07 3.37
C LEU A 253 20.39 -28.10 1.98
N LEU A 254 19.86 -27.38 1.00
CA LEU A 254 20.50 -27.26 -0.32
C LEU A 254 21.89 -26.61 -0.23
N MET A 255 22.04 -25.54 0.56
CA MET A 255 23.34 -24.90 0.78
C MET A 255 24.32 -25.82 1.53
N ALA A 256 23.83 -26.64 2.47
CA ALA A 256 24.65 -27.64 3.15
C ALA A 256 25.11 -28.75 2.19
N ILE A 257 24.23 -29.22 1.31
CA ILE A 257 24.58 -30.16 0.23
C ILE A 257 25.59 -29.51 -0.73
N ALA A 258 25.40 -28.23 -1.07
CA ALA A 258 26.36 -27.44 -1.86
C ALA A 258 27.75 -27.47 -1.24
N MET A 259 27.80 -27.13 0.05
CA MET A 259 29.03 -27.02 0.80
C MET A 259 29.69 -28.39 0.94
N GLY A 260 28.93 -29.46 1.21
CA GLY A 260 29.44 -30.82 1.24
C GLY A 260 30.07 -31.24 -0.10
N GLY A 261 29.42 -30.89 -1.22
CA GLY A 261 29.95 -31.11 -2.56
C GLY A 261 31.23 -30.31 -2.82
N VAL A 262 31.28 -29.05 -2.41
CA VAL A 262 32.49 -28.21 -2.50
C VAL A 262 33.64 -28.81 -1.69
N VAL A 263 33.39 -29.23 -0.45
CA VAL A 263 34.41 -29.86 0.41
C VAL A 263 34.90 -31.16 -0.22
N TRP A 264 33.99 -31.99 -0.74
CA TRP A 264 34.34 -33.24 -1.42
C TRP A 264 35.20 -33.00 -2.67
N LEU A 265 34.86 -32.02 -3.51
CA LEU A 265 35.66 -31.64 -4.68
C LEU A 265 37.00 -31.03 -4.29
N ALA A 266 37.03 -30.22 -3.23
CA ALA A 266 38.26 -29.59 -2.76
C ALA A 266 39.26 -30.60 -2.17
N LEU A 267 38.80 -31.72 -1.61
CA LEU A 267 39.68 -32.81 -1.19
C LEU A 267 40.35 -33.55 -2.36
N GLN A 268 39.97 -33.26 -3.61
CA GLN A 268 40.62 -33.81 -4.79
C GLN A 268 41.84 -32.96 -5.20
N PRO A 269 43.06 -33.52 -5.25
CA PRO A 269 44.29 -32.76 -5.49
C PRO A 269 44.30 -31.95 -6.80
N HIS A 270 43.63 -32.46 -7.85
CA HIS A 270 43.57 -31.81 -9.17
C HIS A 270 42.66 -30.57 -9.22
N ILE A 271 41.76 -30.40 -8.24
CA ILE A 271 40.78 -29.30 -8.20
C ILE A 271 41.24 -28.20 -7.23
N LEU A 272 41.88 -28.58 -6.12
CA LEU A 272 42.44 -27.63 -5.17
C LEU A 272 43.65 -26.87 -5.74
N GLY A 273 44.47 -27.53 -6.57
CA GLY A 273 45.66 -26.91 -7.16
C GLY A 273 46.62 -26.34 -6.09
N ASP A 274 47.17 -25.15 -6.34
CA ASP A 274 48.10 -24.42 -5.44
C ASP A 274 47.38 -23.55 -4.38
N VAL A 275 46.09 -23.79 -4.11
CA VAL A 275 45.35 -22.98 -3.13
C VAL A 275 45.89 -23.29 -1.72
N SER A 276 46.54 -22.28 -1.11
CA SER A 276 46.99 -22.33 0.29
C SER A 276 45.87 -22.72 1.26
N ALA A 277 46.23 -23.32 2.40
CA ALA A 277 45.27 -23.66 3.44
C ALA A 277 44.44 -22.44 3.91
N GLY A 278 45.04 -21.25 4.00
CA GLY A 278 44.30 -20.02 4.29
C GLY A 278 43.33 -19.62 3.18
N GLY A 279 43.70 -19.81 1.90
CA GLY A 279 42.81 -19.58 0.76
C GLY A 279 41.60 -20.52 0.76
N PHE A 280 41.81 -21.78 1.13
CA PHE A 280 40.73 -22.76 1.23
C PHE A 280 39.76 -22.45 2.38
N VAL A 281 40.27 -22.09 3.56
CA VAL A 281 39.42 -21.70 4.70
C VAL A 281 38.63 -20.43 4.39
N ALA A 282 39.25 -19.45 3.75
CA ALA A 282 38.56 -18.24 3.33
C ALA A 282 37.47 -18.53 2.28
N TYR A 283 37.73 -19.45 1.34
CA TYR A 283 36.73 -19.90 0.37
C TYR A 283 35.51 -20.55 1.04
N ILE A 284 35.72 -21.52 1.94
CA ILE A 284 34.61 -22.16 2.68
C ILE A 284 33.85 -21.14 3.53
N THR A 285 34.57 -20.22 4.17
CA THR A 285 33.95 -19.17 4.99
C THR A 285 33.08 -18.25 4.13
N ALA A 286 33.58 -17.75 3.01
CA ALA A 286 32.81 -16.91 2.08
C ALA A 286 31.60 -17.65 1.48
N ALA A 287 31.77 -18.92 1.11
CA ALA A 287 30.67 -19.75 0.63
C ALA A 287 29.62 -20.01 1.73
N GLY A 288 30.03 -20.13 2.99
CA GLY A 288 29.13 -20.24 4.14
C GLY A 288 28.32 -18.96 4.36
N LEU A 289 28.95 -17.79 4.19
CA LEU A 289 28.31 -16.48 4.34
C LEU A 289 27.19 -16.24 3.32
N LEU A 290 27.24 -16.85 2.13
CA LEU A 290 26.16 -16.77 1.11
C LEU A 290 24.80 -17.26 1.62
N SER A 291 24.78 -18.17 2.60
CA SER A 291 23.54 -18.78 3.09
C SER A 291 22.53 -17.75 3.60
N LYS A 292 23.00 -16.71 4.30
CA LYS A 292 22.12 -15.68 4.88
C LYS A 292 21.54 -14.74 3.81
N PRO A 293 22.34 -14.10 2.93
CA PRO A 293 21.83 -13.26 1.86
C PRO A 293 20.88 -13.98 0.90
N VAL A 294 21.20 -15.22 0.48
CA VAL A 294 20.34 -16.03 -0.41
C VAL A 294 18.99 -16.33 0.25
N ARG A 295 19.00 -16.68 1.53
CA ARG A 295 17.76 -16.87 2.31
C ARG A 295 16.96 -15.57 2.36
N SER A 296 17.58 -14.45 2.74
CA SER A 296 16.92 -13.17 2.85
C SER A 296 16.29 -12.71 1.53
N LEU A 297 16.96 -12.90 0.39
CA LEU A 297 16.40 -12.63 -0.94
C LEU A 297 15.17 -13.51 -1.25
N THR A 298 15.15 -14.75 -0.75
CA THR A 298 14.00 -15.62 -0.97
C THR A 298 12.82 -15.24 -0.09
N ASP A 299 13.05 -14.96 1.19
CA ASP A 299 12.00 -14.60 2.15
C ASP A 299 11.30 -13.30 1.72
N VAL A 300 12.06 -12.37 1.13
CA VAL A 300 11.56 -11.05 0.71
C VAL A 300 10.55 -11.11 -0.44
N ASN A 301 10.61 -12.15 -1.26
CA ASN A 301 9.75 -12.26 -2.43
C ASN A 301 8.25 -12.32 -2.03
N THR A 302 7.94 -12.87 -0.85
CA THR A 302 6.57 -12.85 -0.30
C THR A 302 6.07 -11.42 -0.04
N LYS A 303 6.92 -10.57 0.56
CA LYS A 303 6.63 -9.17 0.85
C LYS A 303 6.42 -8.37 -0.43
N ILE A 304 7.25 -8.60 -1.44
CA ILE A 304 7.11 -7.96 -2.77
C ILE A 304 5.76 -8.32 -3.39
N GLN A 305 5.38 -9.61 -3.40
CA GLN A 305 4.11 -10.04 -4.01
C GLN A 305 2.90 -9.44 -3.27
N ARG A 306 2.91 -9.43 -1.94
CA ARG A 306 1.86 -8.77 -1.14
C ARG A 306 1.76 -7.28 -1.44
N GLY A 307 2.90 -6.58 -1.48
CA GLY A 307 2.96 -5.16 -1.82
C GLY A 307 2.46 -4.86 -3.24
N ILE A 308 2.78 -5.70 -4.23
CA ILE A 308 2.25 -5.55 -5.60
C ILE A 308 0.74 -5.72 -5.61
N SER A 309 0.18 -6.72 -4.92
CA SER A 309 -1.27 -6.90 -4.84
C SER A 309 -1.98 -5.75 -4.12
N ALA A 310 -1.41 -5.24 -3.03
CA ALA A 310 -1.93 -4.05 -2.36
C ALA A 310 -1.86 -2.81 -3.25
N ALA A 311 -0.76 -2.62 -3.98
CA ALA A 311 -0.63 -1.52 -4.94
C ALA A 311 -1.61 -1.62 -6.11
N GLN A 312 -1.98 -2.83 -6.55
CA GLN A 312 -3.04 -3.02 -7.55
C GLN A 312 -4.39 -2.50 -7.03
N SER A 313 -4.74 -2.82 -5.78
CA SER A 313 -5.96 -2.30 -5.12
C SER A 313 -5.94 -0.78 -5.01
N VAL A 314 -4.82 -0.21 -4.58
CA VAL A 314 -4.59 1.24 -4.49
C VAL A 314 -4.71 1.93 -5.85
N PHE A 315 -4.05 1.42 -6.89
CA PHE A 315 -4.13 2.02 -8.22
C PHE A 315 -5.51 1.86 -8.87
N ALA A 316 -6.23 0.77 -8.60
CA ALA A 316 -7.60 0.63 -9.08
C ALA A 316 -8.52 1.74 -8.52
N LEU A 317 -8.30 2.17 -7.26
CA LEU A 317 -9.00 3.31 -6.68
C LEU A 317 -8.54 4.64 -7.30
N LEU A 318 -7.23 4.85 -7.46
CA LEU A 318 -6.69 6.07 -8.09
C LEU A 318 -7.16 6.25 -9.54
N ASP A 319 -7.30 5.14 -10.27
CA ASP A 319 -7.72 5.09 -11.67
C ASP A 319 -9.25 5.04 -11.82
N SER A 320 -10.01 4.99 -10.73
CA SER A 320 -11.48 5.07 -10.79
C SER A 320 -11.91 6.41 -11.37
N PRO A 321 -13.03 6.49 -12.12
CA PRO A 321 -13.50 7.76 -12.67
C PRO A 321 -13.84 8.76 -11.54
N VAL A 322 -13.55 10.04 -11.78
CA VAL A 322 -13.93 11.15 -10.90
C VAL A 322 -15.30 11.69 -11.29
N GLU A 323 -15.88 12.57 -10.46
CA GLU A 323 -17.07 13.33 -10.85
C GLU A 323 -16.84 14.11 -12.15
N GLU A 324 -17.80 14.05 -13.07
CA GLU A 324 -17.73 14.75 -14.35
C GLU A 324 -18.07 16.24 -14.17
N ASP A 325 -17.07 17.09 -14.38
CA ASP A 325 -17.20 18.55 -14.34
C ASP A 325 -16.87 19.15 -15.71
N THR A 326 -17.74 18.92 -16.69
CA THR A 326 -17.57 19.37 -18.09
C THR A 326 -18.14 20.76 -18.35
N GLY A 327 -18.88 21.32 -17.38
CA GLY A 327 -19.47 22.65 -17.48
C GLY A 327 -18.41 23.76 -17.50
N SER A 328 -18.76 24.90 -18.09
CA SER A 328 -17.91 26.08 -18.15
C SER A 328 -18.57 27.35 -17.59
N TYR A 329 -19.88 27.29 -17.31
CA TYR A 329 -20.62 28.40 -16.78
C TYR A 329 -20.34 28.57 -15.27
N GLN A 330 -20.09 29.81 -14.87
CA GLN A 330 -19.84 30.19 -13.48
C GLN A 330 -20.77 31.34 -13.12
N ALA A 331 -21.68 31.11 -12.18
CA ALA A 331 -22.55 32.12 -11.64
C ALA A 331 -21.98 32.66 -10.31
N THR A 332 -21.94 33.98 -10.17
CA THR A 332 -21.61 34.63 -8.88
C THR A 332 -22.80 34.56 -7.92
N LYS A 333 -24.01 34.77 -8.44
CA LYS A 333 -25.26 34.68 -7.67
C LYS A 333 -26.39 34.34 -8.62
N VAL A 334 -27.12 33.28 -8.31
CA VAL A 334 -28.33 32.88 -9.04
C VAL A 334 -29.57 33.57 -8.50
N GLN A 335 -30.58 33.78 -9.34
CA GLN A 335 -31.91 34.22 -8.96
C GLN A 335 -32.67 33.08 -8.26
N GLY A 336 -32.43 31.84 -8.67
CA GLY A 336 -32.97 30.64 -8.04
C GLY A 336 -34.24 30.11 -8.70
N ASN A 337 -34.44 30.36 -9.99
CA ASN A 337 -35.52 29.77 -10.77
C ASN A 337 -35.11 28.35 -11.22
N LEU A 338 -35.75 27.32 -10.69
CA LEU A 338 -35.40 25.92 -10.95
C LEU A 338 -36.49 25.23 -11.77
N GLU A 339 -36.12 24.55 -12.84
CA GLU A 339 -37.05 23.89 -13.75
C GLU A 339 -36.59 22.46 -14.09
N PHE A 340 -37.47 21.49 -13.86
CA PHE A 340 -37.30 20.10 -14.26
C PHE A 340 -38.11 19.88 -15.52
N LYS A 341 -37.49 19.39 -16.60
CA LYS A 341 -38.14 19.14 -17.90
C LYS A 341 -38.03 17.68 -18.27
N ASN A 342 -39.18 17.00 -18.34
CA ASN A 342 -39.33 15.60 -18.71
C ASN A 342 -38.27 14.71 -18.03
N LEU A 343 -38.06 14.91 -16.72
CA LEU A 343 -36.95 14.31 -16.00
C LEU A 343 -37.26 12.84 -15.66
N SER A 344 -36.42 11.91 -16.15
CA SER A 344 -36.40 10.52 -15.69
C SER A 344 -35.01 10.16 -15.16
N PHE A 345 -34.98 9.37 -14.08
CA PHE A 345 -33.72 8.99 -13.43
C PHE A 345 -33.76 7.56 -12.90
N SER A 346 -32.67 6.85 -13.16
CA SER A 346 -32.41 5.51 -12.62
C SER A 346 -31.08 5.49 -11.89
N TYR A 347 -31.04 4.85 -10.72
CA TYR A 347 -29.76 4.56 -10.09
C TYR A 347 -28.99 3.54 -10.95
N PRO A 348 -27.65 3.49 -10.88
CA PRO A 348 -26.85 2.53 -11.66
C PRO A 348 -27.19 1.05 -11.36
N THR A 349 -27.93 0.77 -10.29
CA THR A 349 -28.48 -0.54 -9.95
C THR A 349 -29.63 -0.99 -10.86
N GLY A 350 -30.11 -0.12 -11.77
CA GLY A 350 -31.02 -0.45 -12.86
C GLY A 350 -32.50 -0.12 -12.64
N GLU A 351 -32.88 0.35 -11.45
CA GLU A 351 -34.27 0.72 -11.16
C GLU A 351 -34.51 2.20 -11.44
N THR A 352 -35.50 2.50 -12.29
CA THR A 352 -35.99 3.85 -12.53
C THR A 352 -36.84 4.32 -11.37
N VAL A 353 -36.45 5.44 -10.75
CA VAL A 353 -37.10 5.97 -9.53
C VAL A 353 -37.93 7.22 -9.83
N LEU A 354 -37.56 7.97 -10.87
CA LEU A 354 -38.29 9.15 -11.33
C LEU A 354 -38.68 8.95 -12.79
N HIS A 355 -39.93 9.29 -13.12
CA HIS A 355 -40.51 9.12 -14.45
C HIS A 355 -41.13 10.43 -14.91
N HIS A 356 -40.60 11.02 -15.99
CA HIS A 356 -41.17 12.16 -16.70
C HIS A 356 -41.63 13.30 -15.77
N ILE A 357 -40.75 13.73 -14.86
CA ILE A 357 -41.05 14.79 -13.91
C ILE A 357 -40.90 16.15 -14.60
N ASP A 358 -42.03 16.88 -14.67
CA ASP A 358 -42.09 18.28 -15.03
C ASP A 358 -42.47 19.11 -13.79
N LEU A 359 -41.58 20.01 -13.38
CA LEU A 359 -41.76 20.83 -12.18
C LEU A 359 -41.03 22.16 -12.34
N THR A 360 -41.72 23.27 -12.07
CA THR A 360 -41.11 24.61 -12.05
C THR A 360 -41.21 25.20 -10.65
N ILE A 361 -40.09 25.67 -10.12
CA ILE A 361 -39.96 26.31 -8.82
C ILE A 361 -39.46 27.74 -9.05
N PRO A 362 -40.34 28.75 -8.98
CA PRO A 362 -39.96 30.13 -9.19
C PRO A 362 -39.01 30.65 -8.10
N ALA A 363 -38.14 31.58 -8.47
CA ALA A 363 -37.22 32.25 -7.55
C ALA A 363 -37.93 32.79 -6.29
N GLY A 364 -37.33 32.55 -5.12
CA GLY A 364 -37.84 33.00 -3.83
C GLY A 364 -39.08 32.25 -3.32
N LYS A 365 -39.54 31.21 -4.01
CA LYS A 365 -40.67 30.37 -3.55
C LYS A 365 -40.17 29.13 -2.83
N THR A 366 -40.98 28.65 -1.88
CA THR A 366 -40.75 27.40 -1.15
C THR A 366 -41.73 26.36 -1.64
N VAL A 367 -41.20 25.19 -2.03
CA VAL A 367 -42.01 24.04 -2.47
C VAL A 367 -41.79 22.89 -1.48
N ALA A 368 -42.88 22.27 -1.06
CA ALA A 368 -42.86 21.10 -0.20
C ALA A 368 -43.10 19.82 -1.02
N LEU A 369 -42.14 18.89 -1.00
CA LEU A 369 -42.28 17.58 -1.63
C LEU A 369 -42.95 16.60 -0.64
N VAL A 370 -44.16 16.16 -0.95
CA VAL A 370 -44.96 15.27 -0.10
C VAL A 370 -45.23 13.95 -0.83
N GLY A 371 -45.13 12.83 -0.11
CA GLY A 371 -45.39 11.51 -0.68
C GLY A 371 -44.97 10.38 0.25
N ARG A 372 -45.43 9.16 -0.03
CA ARG A 372 -45.11 7.94 0.76
C ARG A 372 -43.60 7.68 0.81
N SER A 373 -43.13 6.92 1.80
CA SER A 373 -41.72 6.47 1.82
C SER A 373 -41.37 5.75 0.52
N GLY A 374 -40.16 5.96 -0.01
CA GLY A 374 -39.72 5.39 -1.29
C GLY A 374 -40.22 6.10 -2.55
N SER A 375 -41.06 7.14 -2.45
CA SER A 375 -41.61 7.84 -3.63
C SER A 375 -40.63 8.73 -4.42
N GLY A 376 -39.31 8.55 -4.26
CA GLY A 376 -38.29 9.32 -5.00
C GLY A 376 -38.01 10.75 -4.51
N LYS A 377 -38.61 11.22 -3.41
CA LYS A 377 -38.41 12.61 -2.90
C LYS A 377 -36.94 12.96 -2.65
N SER A 378 -36.23 12.11 -1.90
CA SER A 378 -34.81 12.32 -1.60
C SER A 378 -33.95 12.25 -2.86
N THR A 379 -34.32 11.38 -3.81
CA THR A 379 -33.66 11.26 -5.12
C THR A 379 -33.80 12.56 -5.92
N LEU A 380 -35.01 13.14 -5.98
CA LEU A 380 -35.25 14.40 -6.70
C LEU A 380 -34.39 15.53 -6.14
N VAL A 381 -34.30 15.64 -4.80
CA VAL A 381 -33.46 16.66 -4.14
C VAL A 381 -31.97 16.40 -4.37
N SER A 382 -31.51 15.15 -4.38
CA SER A 382 -30.08 14.83 -4.60
C SER A 382 -29.60 15.10 -6.03
N LEU A 383 -30.51 15.24 -6.99
CA LEU A 383 -30.15 15.61 -8.37
C LEU A 383 -29.81 17.10 -8.51
N ILE A 384 -30.34 17.97 -7.65
CA ILE A 384 -30.12 19.43 -7.71
C ILE A 384 -28.64 19.81 -7.53
N PRO A 385 -27.90 19.30 -6.53
CA PRO A 385 -26.45 19.55 -6.40
C PRO A 385 -25.58 18.69 -7.34
N ARG A 386 -26.20 18.00 -8.31
CA ARG A 386 -25.56 17.00 -9.19
C ARG A 386 -24.75 15.97 -8.39
N PHE A 387 -25.38 15.32 -7.41
CA PHE A 387 -24.78 14.12 -6.79
C PHE A 387 -24.90 12.89 -7.69
N TYR A 388 -25.85 12.94 -8.62
CA TYR A 388 -26.04 11.97 -9.69
C TYR A 388 -26.32 12.71 -11.00
N GLU A 389 -25.89 12.13 -12.11
CA GLU A 389 -26.22 12.62 -13.43
C GLU A 389 -27.59 12.12 -13.88
N VAL A 390 -28.31 12.98 -14.59
CA VAL A 390 -29.65 12.69 -15.09
C VAL A 390 -29.58 11.68 -16.24
N THR A 391 -30.52 10.72 -16.27
CA THR A 391 -30.58 9.71 -17.33
C THR A 391 -31.31 10.22 -18.57
N GLU A 392 -32.44 10.92 -18.38
CA GLU A 392 -33.24 11.51 -19.44
C GLU A 392 -33.88 12.83 -18.98
N GLY A 393 -34.03 13.78 -19.90
CA GLY A 393 -34.52 15.12 -19.59
C GLY A 393 -33.40 16.03 -19.08
N GLN A 394 -33.77 17.12 -18.41
CA GLN A 394 -32.81 18.08 -17.88
C GLN A 394 -33.35 18.84 -16.68
N ILE A 395 -32.43 19.37 -15.88
CA ILE A 395 -32.71 20.31 -14.79
C ILE A 395 -32.05 21.63 -15.18
N LEU A 396 -32.79 22.72 -15.09
CA LEU A 396 -32.36 24.06 -15.45
C LEU A 396 -32.36 24.94 -14.19
N LEU A 397 -31.30 25.72 -14.01
CA LEU A 397 -31.21 26.78 -13.02
C LEU A 397 -31.01 28.11 -13.76
N ASP A 398 -31.96 29.03 -13.58
CA ASP A 398 -32.03 30.31 -14.28
C ASP A 398 -31.95 30.17 -15.81
N GLY A 399 -32.50 29.09 -16.35
CA GLY A 399 -32.55 28.81 -17.78
C GLY A 399 -31.35 28.07 -18.36
N HIS A 400 -30.29 27.84 -17.56
CA HIS A 400 -29.10 27.06 -17.95
C HIS A 400 -29.17 25.63 -17.42
N ALA A 401 -28.78 24.63 -18.20
CA ALA A 401 -28.76 23.25 -17.71
C ALA A 401 -27.72 23.09 -16.59
N LEU A 402 -28.03 22.30 -15.56
CA LEU A 402 -27.09 22.09 -14.45
C LEU A 402 -25.73 21.51 -14.90
N SER A 403 -25.70 20.78 -16.03
CA SER A 403 -24.48 20.25 -16.66
C SER A 403 -23.60 21.34 -17.29
N GLU A 404 -24.15 22.51 -17.61
CA GLU A 404 -23.39 23.65 -18.15
C GLU A 404 -22.59 24.37 -17.05
N TYR A 405 -23.05 24.32 -15.80
CA TYR A 405 -22.34 24.89 -14.66
C TYR A 405 -21.12 24.07 -14.29
N THR A 406 -20.05 24.75 -13.88
CA THR A 406 -19.00 24.09 -13.09
C THR A 406 -19.59 23.61 -11.77
N LEU A 407 -19.21 22.41 -11.31
CA LEU A 407 -19.75 21.81 -10.08
C LEU A 407 -19.53 22.69 -8.85
N ALA A 408 -18.36 23.33 -8.77
CA ALA A 408 -18.03 24.26 -7.69
C ALA A 408 -19.01 25.45 -7.65
N SER A 409 -19.22 26.12 -8.79
CA SER A 409 -20.13 27.26 -8.88
C SER A 409 -21.58 26.86 -8.60
N LEU A 410 -22.04 25.72 -9.12
CA LEU A 410 -23.39 25.23 -8.85
C LEU A 410 -23.61 24.98 -7.34
N ARG A 411 -22.68 24.26 -6.70
CA ARG A 411 -22.79 23.85 -5.30
C ARG A 411 -22.63 25.03 -4.33
N GLU A 412 -21.90 26.09 -4.71
CA GLU A 412 -21.82 27.33 -3.93
C GLU A 412 -23.19 28.01 -3.77
N GLN A 413 -24.10 27.84 -4.73
CA GLN A 413 -25.45 28.41 -4.68
C GLN A 413 -26.45 27.57 -3.87
N ILE A 414 -26.05 26.38 -3.40
CA ILE A 414 -26.95 25.40 -2.78
C ILE A 414 -26.49 25.13 -1.35
N ALA A 415 -27.37 25.39 -0.39
CA ALA A 415 -27.22 24.90 0.98
C ALA A 415 -28.13 23.70 1.22
N THR A 416 -27.60 22.65 1.87
CA THR A 416 -28.39 21.46 2.22
C THR A 416 -28.44 21.27 3.73
N VAL A 417 -29.62 20.93 4.23
CA VAL A 417 -29.84 20.54 5.63
C VAL A 417 -30.39 19.12 5.62
N SER A 418 -29.55 18.16 6.00
CA SER A 418 -29.90 16.74 5.99
C SER A 418 -30.63 16.32 7.27
N GLN A 419 -31.37 15.21 7.20
CA GLN A 419 -32.03 14.62 8.37
C GLN A 419 -31.02 14.17 9.45
N LYS A 420 -29.83 13.75 9.03
CA LYS A 420 -28.70 13.40 9.89
C LYS A 420 -27.56 14.37 9.61
N VAL A 421 -27.41 15.39 10.45
CA VAL A 421 -26.31 16.33 10.37
C VAL A 421 -25.01 15.61 10.74
N MET A 422 -23.99 15.73 9.89
CA MET A 422 -22.67 15.21 10.17
C MET A 422 -21.83 16.31 10.81
N LEU A 423 -21.29 16.03 12.01
CA LEU A 423 -20.36 16.90 12.70
C LEU A 423 -18.96 16.30 12.59
N PHE A 424 -17.98 17.14 12.24
CA PHE A 424 -16.58 16.77 12.25
C PHE A 424 -15.97 17.06 13.62
N ASP A 425 -14.98 16.24 14.01
CA ASP A 425 -14.23 16.42 15.26
C ASP A 425 -13.40 17.72 15.21
N ASN A 426 -14.06 18.82 15.56
CA ASN A 426 -13.57 20.17 15.51
C ASN A 426 -14.48 21.06 16.39
N THR A 427 -14.10 22.32 16.59
CA THR A 427 -14.90 23.31 17.31
C THR A 427 -16.27 23.54 16.64
N ILE A 428 -17.24 24.03 17.43
CA ILE A 428 -18.56 24.44 16.94
C ILE A 428 -18.41 25.50 15.82
N ARG A 429 -17.51 26.47 16.00
CA ARG A 429 -17.20 27.50 14.98
C ARG A 429 -16.87 26.87 13.63
N HIS A 430 -15.94 25.92 13.61
CA HIS A 430 -15.48 25.28 12.36
C HIS A 430 -16.55 24.38 11.73
N ASN A 431 -17.47 23.82 12.53
CA ASN A 431 -18.62 23.09 12.00
C ASN A 431 -19.67 24.04 11.38
N ILE A 432 -19.87 25.25 11.94
CA ILE A 432 -20.76 26.27 11.35
C ILE A 432 -20.13 26.88 10.10
N ALA A 433 -18.84 27.24 10.17
CA ALA A 433 -18.07 27.86 9.10
C ALA A 433 -17.25 26.81 8.32
N TYR A 434 -17.91 25.77 7.81
CA TYR A 434 -17.25 24.66 7.12
C TYR A 434 -16.85 25.03 5.68
N GLY A 435 -15.78 24.41 5.17
CA GLY A 435 -15.32 24.56 3.79
C GLY A 435 -14.89 25.98 3.44
N ASP A 436 -15.43 26.54 2.35
CA ASP A 436 -15.09 27.89 1.86
C ASP A 436 -15.50 29.01 2.83
N LEU A 437 -16.31 28.68 3.84
CA LEU A 437 -16.73 29.61 4.89
C LEU A 437 -15.73 29.72 6.05
N VAL A 438 -14.63 28.94 6.06
CA VAL A 438 -13.68 28.90 7.20
C VAL A 438 -13.11 30.27 7.58
N ASN A 439 -12.98 31.17 6.59
CA ASN A 439 -12.46 32.52 6.72
C ASN A 439 -13.51 33.55 7.18
N LYS A 440 -14.76 33.15 7.46
CA LYS A 440 -15.77 34.06 8.02
C LYS A 440 -15.38 34.51 9.43
N THR A 441 -15.71 35.75 9.74
CA THR A 441 -15.43 36.36 11.06
C THR A 441 -16.30 35.73 12.14
N ASP A 442 -15.82 35.76 13.40
CA ASP A 442 -16.58 35.20 14.52
C ASP A 442 -17.95 35.88 14.70
N ALA A 443 -18.03 37.19 14.43
CA ALA A 443 -19.29 37.93 14.45
C ALA A 443 -20.30 37.40 13.40
N GLN A 444 -19.84 37.00 12.21
CA GLN A 444 -20.70 36.40 11.18
C GLN A 444 -21.18 35.00 11.60
N VAL A 445 -20.31 34.21 12.22
CA VAL A 445 -20.64 32.88 12.74
C VAL A 445 -21.66 32.99 13.88
N GLU A 446 -21.48 33.95 14.79
CA GLU A 446 -22.39 34.20 15.89
C GLU A 446 -23.76 34.70 15.39
N ALA A 447 -23.77 35.59 14.40
CA ALA A 447 -25.01 36.04 13.77
C ALA A 447 -25.80 34.89 13.13
N ALA A 448 -25.10 33.97 12.44
CA ALA A 448 -25.72 32.76 11.89
C ALA A 448 -26.26 31.84 13.00
N ALA A 449 -25.50 31.65 14.09
CA ALA A 449 -25.94 30.85 15.23
C ALA A 449 -27.17 31.45 15.93
N LYS A 450 -27.26 32.79 16.04
CA LYS A 450 -28.44 33.49 16.57
C LYS A 450 -29.64 33.34 15.65
N ALA A 451 -29.46 33.52 14.34
CA ALA A 451 -30.52 33.34 13.35
C ALA A 451 -31.07 31.90 13.31
N ALA A 452 -30.22 30.91 13.63
CA ALA A 452 -30.58 29.51 13.75
C ALA A 452 -31.10 29.10 15.14
N TYR A 453 -31.29 30.04 16.07
CA TYR A 453 -31.68 29.78 17.47
C TYR A 453 -30.73 28.82 18.22
N ALA A 454 -29.47 28.77 17.82
CA ALA A 454 -28.45 27.88 18.37
C ALA A 454 -27.54 28.55 19.41
N HIS A 455 -27.45 29.88 19.39
CA HIS A 455 -26.52 30.63 20.23
C HIS A 455 -26.67 30.32 21.73
N ASP A 456 -27.91 30.25 22.23
CA ASP A 456 -28.17 30.10 23.66
C ASP A 456 -27.67 28.77 24.25
N PHE A 457 -27.72 27.68 23.48
CA PHE A 457 -27.19 26.39 23.95
C PHE A 457 -25.69 26.25 23.69
N ILE A 458 -25.14 26.97 22.71
CA ILE A 458 -23.70 27.01 22.43
C ILE A 458 -22.95 27.76 23.55
N MET A 459 -23.57 28.78 24.13
CA MET A 459 -22.99 29.62 25.19
C MET A 459 -23.12 29.02 26.60
N LYS A 460 -23.84 27.91 26.76
CA LYS A 460 -23.91 27.14 28.01
C LYS A 460 -22.74 26.17 28.09
#